data_AF-A0A158J0M8-F1
#
_entry.id   AF-A0A158J0M8-F1
#
_cell.length_a   1.000
_cell.length_b   1.000
_cell.length_c   1.000
_cell.angle_alpha   90.00
_cell.angle_beta   90.00
_cell.angle_gamma   90.00
#
_symmetry.space_group_name_H-M   'P 1'
#
loop_
_entity.id
_entity.type
_entity.pdbx_description
1 polymer ?
#
loop_
_entity_poly.entity_id
_entity_poly.type
_entity_poly.pdbx_seq_one_letter_code
_entity_poly.pdbx_strand_id
1 'polypeptide(L)' 'MLEPDSDAITLRIYCGPGGQWAGRLFLGTEEIGVLGAFDSSQAVEKAANEIGLHPEHVEVDAS' A
#
# COMPACT_ATOMS: atom_id res chain seq x y z
N MET A 1 2.15 3.82 -27.16
CA MET A 1 1.54 3.10 -26.03
C MET A 1 2.52 3.27 -24.90
N LEU A 2 2.26 4.19 -23.97
CA LEU A 2 3.06 4.28 -22.75
C LEU A 2 2.73 3.00 -21.99
N GLU A 3 3.71 2.10 -21.87
CA GLU A 3 3.61 1.01 -20.90
C GLU A 3 3.39 1.70 -19.55
N PRO A 4 2.34 1.37 -18.77
CA PRO A 4 2.23 1.94 -17.44
C PRO A 4 3.54 1.65 -16.73
N ASP A 5 4.18 2.66 -16.15
CA ASP A 5 5.47 2.55 -15.44
C ASP A 5 5.47 1.25 -14.63
N SER A 6 6.09 0.20 -15.17
CA SER A 6 6.06 -1.13 -14.56
C SER A 6 6.82 -1.15 -13.24
N ASP A 7 7.60 -0.10 -13.00
CA ASP A 7 8.35 0.15 -11.79
C ASP A 7 7.55 0.96 -10.75
N ALA A 8 6.31 1.37 -11.06
CA ALA A 8 5.51 2.17 -10.14
C ALA A 8 4.93 1.33 -9.00
N ILE A 9 5.26 1.71 -7.78
CA ILE A 9 4.77 1.06 -6.57
C ILE A 9 3.41 1.66 -6.19
N THR A 10 2.40 0.80 -6.09
CA THR A 10 1.05 1.14 -5.63
C THR A 10 0.80 0.53 -4.26
N LEU A 11 0.38 1.34 -3.30
CA LEU A 11 -0.02 0.91 -1.96
C LEU A 11 -1.55 0.96 -1.83
N ARG A 12 -2.16 -0.21 -1.65
CA ARG A 12 -3.60 -0.35 -1.37
C ARG A 12 -3.85 -0.58 0.09
N ILE A 13 -4.35 0.44 0.77
CA ILE A 13 -4.64 0.45 2.20
C ILE A 13 -6.12 0.07 2.41
N TYR A 14 -6.38 -0.85 3.34
CA TYR A 14 -7.73 -1.26 3.71
C TYR A 14 -7.87 -1.46 5.22
N CYS A 15 -9.08 -1.28 5.72
CA CYS A 15 -9.42 -1.58 7.11
C CYS A 15 -9.93 -3.02 7.23
N GLY A 16 -9.27 -3.84 8.05
CA GLY A 16 -9.63 -5.23 8.29
C GLY A 16 -10.76 -5.38 9.32
N PRO A 17 -11.42 -6.56 9.36
CA PRO A 17 -12.39 -6.89 10.40
C PRO A 17 -11.68 -6.94 11.76
N GLY A 18 -11.87 -5.89 12.56
CA GLY A 18 -11.10 -5.65 13.79
C GLY A 18 -10.64 -4.20 13.94
N GLY A 19 -10.84 -3.36 12.94
CA GLY A 19 -10.47 -1.94 12.97
C GLY A 19 -8.97 -1.69 12.77
N GLN A 20 -8.21 -2.75 12.51
CA GLN A 20 -6.80 -2.65 12.17
C GLN A 20 -6.63 -2.37 10.68
N TRP A 21 -5.70 -1.48 10.38
CA TRP A 21 -5.34 -1.12 9.03
C TRP A 21 -4.23 -2.02 8.50
N ALA A 22 -4.31 -2.31 7.21
CA ALA A 22 -3.33 -3.08 6.46
C ALA A 22 -3.11 -2.44 5.08
N GLY A 23 -2.00 -2.76 4.46
CA GLY A 23 -1.62 -2.28 3.13
C GLY A 23 -1.06 -3.41 2.29
N ARG A 24 -1.47 -3.50 1.03
CA ARG A 24 -0.83 -4.36 0.03
C ARG A 24 -0.04 -3.52 -0.95
N LEU A 25 1.16 -3.96 -1.25
CA LEU A 25 2.09 -3.28 -2.15
C LEU A 25 2.12 -4.01 -3.47
N PHE A 26 1.97 -3.26 -4.56
CA PHE A 26 1.99 -3.77 -5.92
C PHE A 26 3.06 -3.07 -6.74
N LEU A 27 3.78 -3.83 -7.56
CA LEU A 27 4.63 -3.33 -8.63
C LEU A 27 3.92 -3.62 -9.95
N GLY A 28 3.30 -2.59 -10.53
CA GLY A 28 2.33 -2.77 -11.61
C GLY A 28 1.13 -3.63 -11.18
N THR A 29 1.11 -4.91 -11.56
CA THR A 29 0.04 -5.86 -11.19
C THR A 29 0.49 -6.97 -10.23
N GLU A 30 1.79 -7.05 -9.94
CA GLU A 30 2.35 -8.08 -9.06
C GLU A 30 2.31 -7.61 -7.60
N GLU A 31 1.76 -8.41 -6.69
CA GLU A 31 1.82 -8.14 -5.25
C GLU A 31 3.22 -8.45 -4.75
N ILE A 32 3.94 -7.43 -4.27
CA ILE A 32 5.33 -7.54 -3.81
C ILE A 32 5.45 -7.59 -2.29
N GLY A 33 4.35 -7.32 -1.56
CA GLY A 33 4.37 -7.37 -0.10
C GLY A 33 3.08 -6.94 0.57
N VAL A 34 3.02 -7.20 1.88
CA VAL A 34 1.90 -6.83 2.75
C VAL A 34 2.41 -6.20 4.03
N LEU A 35 1.73 -5.14 4.45
CA LEU A 35 1.88 -4.41 5.70
C LEU A 35 0.59 -4.65 6.50
N GLY A 36 0.68 -4.99 7.79
CA GLY A 36 -0.50 -5.24 8.62
C GLY A 36 -0.34 -4.83 10.07
N ALA A 37 -1.47 -4.87 10.79
CA ALA A 37 -1.60 -4.56 12.21
C ALA A 37 -1.27 -3.10 12.58
N PHE A 38 -1.74 -2.15 11.77
CA PHE A 38 -1.58 -0.72 12.04
C PHE A 38 -2.85 -0.10 12.66
N ASP A 39 -2.66 0.93 13.48
CA ASP A 39 -3.75 1.65 14.14
C ASP A 39 -4.46 2.65 13.21
N SER A 40 -3.85 3.04 12.09
CA SER A 40 -4.41 4.00 11.13
C SER A 40 -3.89 3.77 9.71
N SER A 41 -4.61 4.31 8.71
CA SER A 41 -4.16 4.30 7.31
C SER A 41 -2.85 5.05 7.12
N GLN A 42 -2.64 6.19 7.81
CA GLN A 42 -1.39 6.93 7.72
C GLN A 42 -0.19 6.14 8.28
N ALA A 43 -0.41 5.28 9.28
CA ALA A 43 0.66 4.44 9.82
C ALA A 43 1.13 3.40 8.80
N VAL A 44 0.22 2.88 7.97
CA VAL A 44 0.55 1.97 6.85
C VAL A 44 1.41 2.71 5.80
N GLU A 45 1.01 3.90 5.38
CA GLU A 45 1.75 4.70 4.40
C GLU A 45 3.14 5.09 4.91
N LYS A 46 3.23 5.51 6.18
CA LYS A 46 4.50 5.82 6.82
C LYS A 46 5.41 4.59 6.87
N ALA A 47 4.88 3.41 7.23
CA ALA A 47 5.68 2.19 7.25
C ALA A 47 6.23 1.83 5.87
N ALA A 48 5.45 1.97 4.81
CA ALA A 48 5.91 1.75 3.43
C ALA A 48 7.08 2.68 3.04
N ASN A 49 7.03 3.94 3.48
CA ASN A 49 8.11 4.90 3.27
C ASN A 49 9.35 4.58 4.14
N GLU A 50 9.18 4.15 5.38
CA GLU A 50 10.28 3.83 6.29
C GLU A 50 11.10 2.61 5.84
N ILE A 51 10.47 1.67 5.12
CA ILE A 51 11.16 0.51 4.53
C ILE A 51 11.73 0.77 3.13
N GLY A 52 11.62 2.00 2.63
CA GLY A 52 12.24 2.44 1.37
C GLY A 52 11.46 2.06 0.10
N LEU A 53 10.18 1.67 0.19
CA LEU A 53 9.38 1.36 -0.99
C LEU A 53 8.88 2.62 -1.70
N HIS A 54 8.52 3.68 -0.96
CA HIS A 54 8.06 4.96 -1.52
C HIS A 54 6.96 4.80 -2.58
N PRO A 55 5.75 4.37 -2.18
CA PRO A 55 4.62 4.21 -3.11
C PRO A 55 4.27 5.54 -3.80
N GLU A 56 4.16 5.50 -5.12
CA GLU A 56 3.78 6.65 -5.94
C GLU A 56 2.25 6.85 -5.95
N HIS A 57 1.52 5.74 -5.86
CA HIS A 57 0.07 5.72 -5.82
C HIS A 57 -0.39 5.09 -4.51
N VAL A 58 -1.22 5.82 -3.76
CA VAL A 58 -1.84 5.33 -2.53
C VAL A 58 -3.35 5.32 -2.70
N GLU A 59 -3.94 4.14 -2.58
CA GLU A 59 -5.39 3.91 -2.62
C GLU A 59 -5.84 3.54 -1.21
N VAL A 60 -6.83 4.25 -0.65
CA VAL A 60 -7.35 3.96 0.70
C VAL A 60 -8.82 3.56 0.61
N ASP A 61 -9.11 2.32 0.99
CA ASP A 61 -10.47 1.80 1.10
C ASP A 61 -10.89 1.82 2.58
N ALA A 62 -11.80 2.74 2.89
CA ALA A 62 -12.41 2.90 4.20
C ALA A 62 -13.87 2.40 4.15
N SER A 63 -14.04 1.11 3.86
CA SER A 63 -15.34 0.43 3.91
C SER A 63 -15.81 0.15 5.34
#